data_AF-A0A2R6JDG0-F1
#
_entry.id   AF-A0A2R6JDG0-F1
#
_cell.length_a   1.000
_cell.length_b   1.000
_cell.length_c   1.000
_cell.angle_alpha   90.00
_cell.angle_beta   90.00
_cell.angle_gamma   90.00
#
_symmetry.space_group_name_H-M   'P 1'
#
loop_
_entity.id
_entity.type
_entity.pdbx_description
1 polymer ?
#
loop_
_entity_poly.entity_id
_entity_poly.type
_entity_poly.pdbx_seq_one_letter_code
_entity_poly.pdbx_strand_id
1 'polypeptide(L)' 'MGLFDRLRGGDGPRVAFFGIDGVPYSLVADNPDTFETLNAVETAGAGGAIDSIVPPESSACWPALTTGVNPGETGV' A
#
# COMPACT_ATOMS: atom_id res chain seq x y z
N MET A 1 2.97 -16.67 10.03
CA MET A 1 1.85 -16.94 9.10
C MET A 1 0.81 -17.81 9.79
N GLY A 2 -0.44 -17.33 9.86
CA GLY A 2 -1.53 -18.00 10.56
C GLY A 2 -2.10 -19.20 9.79
N LEU A 3 -2.69 -20.13 10.54
CA LEU A 3 -3.25 -21.40 10.06
C LEU A 3 -4.26 -21.24 8.91
N PHE A 4 -5.06 -20.17 8.92
CA PHE A 4 -6.12 -19.96 7.93
C PHE A 4 -5.61 -19.65 6.52
N ASP A 5 -4.45 -19.01 6.41
CA ASP A 5 -3.83 -18.65 5.12
C ASP A 5 -3.16 -19.87 4.43
N ARG A 6 -2.89 -20.91 5.21
CA ARG A 6 -2.48 -22.24 4.71
C ARG A 6 -3.65 -23.11 4.32
N LEU A 7 -4.80 -22.97 5.00
CA LEU A 7 -5.98 -23.80 4.76
C LEU A 7 -6.86 -23.30 3.60
N ARG A 8 -6.81 -22.00 3.28
CA ARG A 8 -7.66 -21.39 2.24
C ARG A 8 -6.92 -20.98 0.97
N GLY A 9 -5.59 -20.99 0.96
CA GLY A 9 -4.80 -20.55 -0.19
C GLY A 9 -4.75 -21.60 -1.30
N GLY A 10 -5.15 -21.25 -2.52
CA GLY A 10 -4.84 -22.03 -3.72
C GLY A 10 -3.38 -21.84 -4.18
N ASP A 11 -2.97 -22.57 -5.21
CA ASP A 11 -1.59 -22.53 -5.77
C ASP A 11 -1.27 -21.25 -6.57
N GLY A 12 -2.17 -20.27 -6.57
CA GLY A 12 -2.00 -19.01 -7.29
C GLY A 12 -1.00 -18.05 -6.62
N PRO A 13 -0.59 -16.99 -7.34
CA PRO A 13 0.20 -15.90 -6.77
C PRO A 13 -0.52 -15.29 -5.57
N ARG A 14 0.23 -15.03 -4.50
CA ARG A 14 -0.29 -14.34 -3.32
C ARG A 14 -0.06 -12.84 -3.47
N VAL A 15 -1.04 -12.05 -3.07
CA VAL A 15 -0.98 -10.59 -3.11
C VAL A 15 -1.01 -10.06 -1.69
N ALA A 16 -0.09 -9.15 -1.38
CA ALA A 16 -0.09 -8.37 -0.15
C ALA A 16 -0.10 -6.88 -0.52
N PHE A 17 -0.88 -6.10 0.23
CA PHE A 17 -0.91 -4.65 0.12
C PHE A 17 -0.42 -4.05 1.44
N PHE A 18 0.47 -3.07 1.35
CA PHE A 18 1.04 -2.37 2.50
C PHE A 18 0.82 -0.87 2.35
N GLY A 19 0.27 -0.23 3.38
CA GLY A 19 0.25 1.23 3.51
C GLY A 19 1.13 1.64 4.68
N ILE A 20 2.02 2.60 4.45
CA ILE A 20 2.89 3.17 5.48
C ILE A 20 2.37 4.57 5.81
N ASP A 21 1.69 4.70 6.94
CA ASP A 21 1.02 5.95 7.30
C ASP A 21 2.03 7.10 7.52
N GLY A 22 1.71 8.28 6.98
CA GLY A 22 2.53 9.48 7.11
C GLY A 22 3.85 9.49 6.32
N VAL A 23 4.08 8.54 5.40
CA VAL A 23 5.32 8.47 4.61
C VAL A 23 5.12 9.04 3.21
N PRO A 24 5.66 10.24 2.90
CA PRO A 24 5.64 10.77 1.55
C PRO A 24 6.64 10.01 0.66
N TYR A 25 6.33 9.89 -0.64
CA TYR A 25 7.19 9.20 -1.61
C TYR A 25 8.62 9.76 -1.63
N SER A 26 8.79 11.09 -1.55
CA SER A 26 10.11 11.73 -1.56
C SER A 26 11.01 11.29 -0.42
N LEU A 27 10.46 10.99 0.77
CA LEU A 27 11.26 10.51 1.90
C LEU A 27 11.97 9.19 1.56
N VAL A 28 11.29 8.29 0.84
CA VAL A 28 11.85 7.01 0.42
C VAL A 28 12.83 7.21 -0.74
N ALA A 29 12.41 7.97 -1.76
CA ALA A 29 13.21 8.22 -2.96
C ALA A 29 14.55 8.92 -2.67
N ASP A 30 14.57 9.86 -1.72
CA ASP A 30 15.76 10.63 -1.37
C ASP A 30 16.72 9.88 -0.42
N ASN A 31 16.32 8.71 0.11
CA ASN A 31 17.10 7.95 1.10
C ASN A 31 17.21 6.45 0.74
N PRO A 32 17.72 6.08 -0.45
CA PRO A 32 17.70 4.70 -0.95
C PRO A 32 18.47 3.72 -0.06
N ASP A 33 19.59 4.15 0.55
CA ASP A 33 20.40 3.31 1.45
C ASP A 33 19.71 3.09 2.80
N THR A 34 18.77 3.95 3.20
CA THR A 34 17.96 3.74 4.41
C THR A 34 16.80 2.79 4.14
N PHE A 35 16.23 2.86 2.93
CA PHE A 35 15.06 2.10 2.50
C PHE A 35 15.40 1.04 1.45
N GLU A 36 16.49 0.29 1.65
CA GLU A 36 17.06 -0.64 0.66
C GLU A 36 16.02 -1.61 0.07
N THR A 37 15.14 -2.16 0.92
CA THR A 37 14.09 -3.10 0.48
C THR A 37 13.05 -2.44 -0.40
N LEU A 38 12.60 -1.22 -0.08
CA LEU A 38 11.63 -0.49 -0.89
C LEU A 38 12.23 -0.10 -2.24
N ASN A 39 13.47 0.37 -2.23
CA ASN A 39 14.21 0.71 -3.44
C ASN A 39 14.43 -0.53 -4.35
N ALA A 40 14.74 -1.69 -3.76
CA ALA A 40 14.87 -2.94 -4.50
C ALA A 40 13.53 -3.39 -5.15
N VAL A 41 12.40 -3.23 -4.45
CA VAL A 41 11.06 -3.53 -4.97
C VAL A 41 10.72 -2.60 -6.14
N GLU A 42 10.98 -1.30 -6.01
CA GLU A 42 10.75 -0.33 -7.08
C GLU A 42 11.62 -0.62 -8.31
N THR A 43 12.92 -0.89 -8.11
CA THR A 43 13.86 -1.19 -9.20
C THR A 43 13.53 -2.48 -9.95
N ALA A 44 13.10 -3.53 -9.23
CA ALA A 44 12.74 -4.81 -9.82
C ALA A 44 11.34 -4.84 -10.45
N GLY A 45 10.52 -3.82 -10.17
CA GLY A 45 9.12 -3.74 -10.56
C GLY A 45 8.77 -2.39 -11.18
N ALA A 46 7.78 -1.73 -10.60
CA ALA A 46 7.34 -0.41 -10.99
C ALA A 46 7.11 0.43 -9.72
N GLY A 47 7.47 1.71 -9.78
CA GLY A 47 7.26 2.65 -8.68
C GLY A 47 7.13 4.09 -9.18
N GLY A 48 6.72 4.95 -8.26
CA GLY A 48 6.45 6.36 -8.50
C GLY A 48 5.51 6.96 -7.45
N ALA A 49 5.46 8.28 -7.40
CA ALA A 49 4.51 9.00 -6.55
C ALA A 49 3.07 8.78 -7.05
N ILE A 50 2.14 8.68 -6.10
CA ILE A 50 0.70 8.63 -6.35
C ILE A 50 0.00 9.77 -5.63
N ASP A 51 -1.11 10.24 -6.20
CA ASP A 51 -1.98 11.20 -5.54
C ASP A 51 -2.82 10.49 -4.47
N SER A 52 -2.92 11.11 -3.30
CA SER A 52 -3.79 10.63 -2.23
C SER A 52 -5.25 10.99 -2.51
N ILE A 53 -6.15 10.34 -1.78
CA ILE A 53 -7.55 10.79 -1.69
C ILE A 53 -7.65 12.14 -0.97
N VAL A 54 -8.76 12.85 -1.18
CA VAL A 54 -9.04 14.13 -0.53
C VAL A 54 -10.29 13.99 0.33
N PRO A 55 -10.22 14.30 1.64
CA PRO A 55 -9.05 14.76 2.39
C PRO A 55 -8.01 13.63 2.62
N PRO A 56 -6.70 13.94 2.71
CA PRO A 56 -5.64 12.95 2.91
C PRO A 56 -5.55 12.54 4.40
N GLU A 57 -6.64 12.00 4.93
CA GLU A 57 -6.77 11.59 6.33
C GLU A 57 -6.97 10.07 6.40
N SER A 58 -6.32 9.43 7.37
CA SER A 58 -6.22 7.96 7.43
C SER A 58 -7.57 7.25 7.47
N SER A 59 -8.58 7.80 8.16
CA SER A 59 -9.93 7.21 8.23
C SER A 59 -10.66 7.25 6.90
N ALA A 60 -10.36 8.19 6.00
CA ALA A 60 -10.89 8.20 4.64
C ALA A 60 -10.06 7.33 3.68
N CYS A 61 -8.72 7.30 3.85
CA CYS A 61 -7.81 6.58 2.95
C CYS A 61 -8.01 5.07 2.99
N TRP A 62 -8.09 4.48 4.18
CA TRP A 62 -8.16 3.02 4.33
C TRP A 62 -9.45 2.39 3.78
N PRO A 63 -10.65 2.93 4.04
CA PRO A 63 -11.88 2.47 3.40
C PRO A 63 -11.83 2.60 1.89
N ALA A 64 -11.35 3.72 1.35
CA ALA A 64 -11.21 3.90 -0.10
C ALA A 64 -10.28 2.85 -0.74
N LEU A 65 -9.13 2.55 -0.11
CA LEU A 65 -8.19 1.54 -0.60
C LEU A 65 -8.74 0.11 -0.55
N THR A 66 -9.51 -0.22 0.48
CA THR A 66 -10.05 -1.59 0.67
C THR A 66 -11.32 -1.85 -0.13
N THR A 67 -12.08 -0.82 -0.45
CA THR A 67 -13.33 -0.93 -1.21
C THR A 67 -13.17 -0.60 -2.69
N GLY A 68 -12.16 0.19 -3.05
CA GLY A 68 -11.94 0.67 -4.41
C GLY A 68 -12.91 1.77 -4.86
N VAL A 69 -13.66 2.39 -3.94
CA VAL A 69 -14.56 3.51 -4.23
C VAL A 69 -14.06 4.82 -3.61
N ASN A 70 -14.60 5.95 -4.07
CA ASN A 70 -14.26 7.26 -3.53
C ASN A 70 -14.68 7.40 -2.06
N PRO A 71 -13.99 8.22 -1.24
CA PRO A 71 -14.29 8.35 0.19
C PRO A 71 -15.77 8.61 0.51
N GLY A 72 -16.43 9.51 -0.25
CA GLY A 72 -17.85 9.82 -0.06
C GLY A 72 -18.82 8.65 -0.30
N GLU A 73 -18.38 7.59 -0.97
CA GLU A 73 -19.15 6.36 -1.19
C GLU A 73 -18.84 5.28 -0.15
N THR A 74 -17.84 5.49 0.72
CA THR A 74 -17.47 4.55 1.78
C THR A 74 -18.37 4.66 3.02
N GLY A 75 -19.04 5.80 3.19
CA GLY A 75 -19.85 6.12 4.38
C GLY A 75 -19.04 6.56 5.61
N VAL A 76 -17.73 6.77 5.45
CA VAL A 76 -16.81 7.33 6.44
C VAL A 76 -16.53 8.80 6.15
#